data_AF-A0A2R7MKU9-F1
#
_entry.id   AF-A0A2R7MKU9-F1
#
_cell.length_a   1.000
_cell.length_b   1.000
_cell.length_c   1.000
_cell.angle_alpha   90.00
_cell.angle_beta   90.00
_cell.angle_gamma   90.00
#
_symmetry.space_group_name_H-M   'P 1'
#
loop_
_entity.id
_entity.type
_entity.pdbx_description
1 polymer ?
#
loop_
_entity_poly.entity_id
_entity_poly.type
_entity_poly.pdbx_seq_one_letter_code
_entity_poly.pdbx_strand_id
1 'polypeptide(L)'
;MASYITANNGAGTTAPTVIDGYSTERESRNVVHDLIGGGIATTLILPRPRSGELVLHYAAEVQAWGALALLSNESAYVLTDSERPGVGMVFVVNGNVQLALDDDTRETWTVTVPYQEINT
;
A
#
# COMPACT_ATOMS: atom_id res chain seq x y z
N MET A 1 -4.48 -10.06 -14.96
CA MET A 1 -4.15 -9.34 -13.72
C MET A 1 -2.66 -9.34 -13.53
N ALA A 2 -2.02 -8.19 -13.78
CA ALA A 2 -0.59 -8.05 -13.59
C ALA A 2 -0.35 -6.74 -12.83
N SER A 3 -0.46 -6.82 -11.51
CA SER A 3 0.03 -5.78 -10.63
C SER A 3 1.53 -6.00 -10.44
N TYR A 4 2.32 -4.94 -10.47
CA TYR A 4 3.77 -5.01 -10.27
C TYR A 4 4.19 -4.03 -9.21
N ILE A 5 5.05 -4.49 -8.30
CA ILE A 5 5.72 -3.64 -7.31
C ILE A 5 7.21 -3.66 -7.61
N THR A 6 7.77 -2.51 -7.96
CA THR A 6 9.18 -2.37 -8.32
C THR A 6 9.91 -1.49 -7.32
N ALA A 7 11.08 -1.93 -6.85
CA ALA A 7 11.91 -1.14 -5.96
C ALA A 7 12.75 -0.12 -6.73
N ASN A 8 12.75 1.14 -6.28
CA ASN A 8 13.48 2.23 -6.95
C ASN A 8 15.01 2.12 -6.79
N ASN A 9 15.49 1.30 -5.85
CA ASN A 9 16.93 1.02 -5.67
C ASN A 9 17.48 -0.04 -6.64
N GLY A 10 16.65 -0.56 -7.55
CA GLY A 10 17.05 -1.61 -8.50
C GLY A 10 17.10 -3.02 -7.92
N ALA A 11 16.61 -3.25 -6.70
CA ALA A 11 16.56 -4.58 -6.09
C ALA A 11 15.60 -5.56 -6.81
N GLY A 12 14.76 -5.04 -7.72
CA GLY A 12 13.93 -5.84 -8.62
C GLY A 12 12.44 -5.53 -8.51
N THR A 13 11.64 -6.47 -8.99
CA THR A 13 10.18 -6.36 -9.10
C THR A 13 9.53 -7.64 -8.58
N THR A 14 8.41 -7.50 -7.87
CA THR A 14 7.51 -8.60 -7.54
C THR A 14 6.16 -8.41 -8.23
N ALA A 15 5.50 -9.51 -8.57
CA ALA A 15 4.23 -9.53 -9.27
C ALA A 15 3.23 -10.42 -8.51
N PRO A 16 2.42 -9.85 -7.60
CA PRO A 16 1.35 -10.59 -6.95
C PRO A 16 0.34 -11.08 -7.98
N THR A 17 -0.27 -12.24 -7.69
CA THR A 17 -1.35 -12.80 -8.51
C THR A 17 -2.61 -11.96 -8.39
N VAL A 18 -2.92 -11.52 -7.16
CA VAL A 18 -4.05 -10.64 -6.84
C VAL A 18 -3.64 -9.71 -5.70
N ILE A 19 -4.04 -8.45 -5.78
CA ILE A 19 -4.11 -7.55 -4.62
C ILE A 19 -5.52 -7.70 -4.07
N ASP A 20 -5.65 -8.46 -2.98
CA ASP A 20 -6.93 -8.62 -2.28
C ASP A 20 -7.04 -7.53 -1.23
N GLY A 21 -8.24 -7.05 -0.94
CA GLY A 21 -8.46 -5.98 0.05
C GLY A 21 -7.59 -4.72 -0.17
N TYR A 22 -7.98 -3.85 -1.10
CA TYR A 22 -7.42 -2.49 -1.15
C TYR A 22 -8.22 -1.56 -0.22
N SER A 23 -7.72 -1.38 1.01
CA SER A 23 -8.21 -0.35 1.92
C SER A 23 -7.19 0.79 2.01
N THR A 24 -7.66 2.02 1.82
CA THR A 24 -6.80 3.20 1.86
C THR A 24 -7.47 4.32 2.63
N GLU A 25 -6.68 5.01 3.42
CA GLU A 25 -7.11 6.15 4.21
C GLU A 25 -6.26 7.37 3.88
N ARG A 26 -6.85 8.55 4.01
CA ARG A 26 -6.14 9.83 3.96
C ARG A 26 -6.55 10.66 5.15
N GLU A 27 -5.57 11.03 5.96
CA GLU A 27 -5.80 11.92 7.09
C GLU A 27 -6.10 13.35 6.57
N SER A 28 -7.32 13.82 6.84
CA SER A 28 -7.70 15.21 6.61
C SER A 28 -6.87 16.13 7.51
N ARG A 29 -6.42 17.25 6.93
CA ARG A 29 -5.72 18.31 7.68
C ARG A 29 -6.53 19.58 7.81
N ASN A 30 -7.80 19.55 7.39
CA ASN A 30 -8.67 20.71 7.50
C ASN A 30 -8.84 21.10 8.96
N VAL A 31 -8.74 22.40 9.23
CA VAL A 31 -8.98 22.96 10.56
C VAL A 31 -10.36 23.59 10.55
N VAL A 32 -11.24 23.09 11.42
CA VAL A 32 -12.61 23.58 11.57
C VAL A 32 -12.67 24.48 12.81
N HIS A 33 -13.15 25.70 12.63
CA HIS A 33 -13.31 26.69 13.68
C HIS A 33 -14.79 26.97 13.90
N ASP A 34 -15.27 26.73 15.11
CA ASP A 34 -16.60 27.17 15.52
C ASP A 34 -16.58 28.67 15.83
N LEU A 35 -17.49 29.41 15.20
CA LEU A 35 -17.63 30.84 15.38
C LEU A 35 -18.67 31.16 16.46
N ILE A 36 -18.44 32.25 17.18
CA ILE A 36 -19.42 32.80 18.12
C ILE A 36 -20.68 33.17 17.32
N GLY A 37 -21.82 32.55 17.65
CA GLY A 37 -23.08 32.67 16.92
C GLY A 37 -23.49 31.43 16.12
N GLY A 38 -22.71 30.34 16.17
CA GLY A 38 -23.08 29.04 15.58
C GLY A 38 -22.70 28.88 14.11
N GLY A 39 -21.86 29.76 13.58
CA GLY A 39 -21.26 29.60 12.25
C GLY A 39 -20.02 28.70 12.28
N ILE A 40 -19.61 28.18 11.13
CA ILE A 40 -18.39 27.37 10.97
C ILE A 40 -17.48 28.07 9.96
N ALA A 41 -16.20 28.24 10.31
CA ALA A 41 -15.14 28.62 9.40
C ALA A 41 -14.16 27.46 9.23
N THR A 42 -13.75 27.18 7.99
CA THR A 42 -12.85 26.05 7.70
C THR A 42 -11.61 26.54 6.96
N THR A 43 -10.45 26.23 7.51
CA THR A 43 -9.17 26.37 6.82
C THR A 43 -8.88 25.08 6.06
N LEU A 44 -8.81 25.17 4.73
CA LEU A 44 -8.52 24.02 3.87
C LEU A 44 -7.02 23.76 3.81
N ILE A 45 -6.61 22.53 4.14
CA ILE A 45 -5.22 22.08 4.07
C ILE A 45 -5.19 20.76 3.31
N LEU A 46 -4.23 20.61 2.41
CA LEU A 46 -4.08 19.38 1.63
C LEU A 46 -3.96 18.17 2.58
N PRO A 47 -4.76 17.10 2.38
CA PRO A 47 -4.69 15.90 3.20
C PRO A 47 -3.33 15.23 3.06
N ARG A 48 -2.99 14.36 4.02
CA ARG A 48 -1.80 13.50 3.89
C ARG A 48 -1.94 12.56 2.68
N PRO A 49 -0.81 12.14 2.06
CA PRO A 49 -0.83 11.05 1.10
C PRO A 49 -1.47 9.79 1.69
N ARG A 50 -1.94 8.87 0.82
CA ARG A 50 -2.60 7.64 1.26
C ARG A 50 -1.74 6.82 2.21
N SER A 51 -2.37 6.19 3.18
CA SER A 51 -1.76 5.14 4.00
C SER A 51 -2.73 3.97 4.14
N GLY A 52 -2.22 2.79 4.47
CA GLY A 52 -3.04 1.61 4.69
C GLY A 52 -2.22 0.33 4.63
N GLU A 53 -2.90 -0.76 4.32
CA GLU A 53 -2.29 -2.08 4.16
C GLU A 53 -2.60 -2.61 2.75
N LEU A 54 -1.59 -3.20 2.12
CA LEU A 54 -1.75 -3.98 0.89
C LEU A 54 -1.70 -5.45 1.23
N VAL A 55 -2.73 -6.20 0.87
CA VAL A 55 -2.75 -7.65 1.01
C VAL A 55 -2.48 -8.28 -0.36
N LEU A 56 -1.30 -8.89 -0.49
CA LEU A 56 -0.77 -9.39 -1.75
C LEU A 56 -0.81 -10.91 -1.77
N HIS A 57 -1.49 -11.51 -2.74
CA HIS A 57 -1.57 -12.96 -2.87
C HIS A 57 -0.57 -13.50 -3.90
N TYR A 58 0.09 -14.59 -3.54
CA TYR A 58 1.04 -15.32 -4.36
C TYR A 58 0.67 -16.80 -4.40
N ALA A 59 0.60 -17.38 -5.60
CA ALA A 59 0.35 -18.82 -5.76
C ALA A 59 1.57 -19.68 -5.44
N ALA A 60 2.79 -19.12 -5.48
CA ALA A 60 4.03 -19.85 -5.26
C ALA A 60 4.80 -19.32 -4.05
N GLU A 61 5.24 -20.24 -3.19
CA GLU A 61 6.03 -19.92 -1.99
C GLU A 61 7.28 -19.10 -2.32
N VAL A 62 8.03 -19.49 -3.35
CA VAL A 62 9.25 -18.79 -3.77
C VAL A 62 8.98 -17.32 -4.15
N GLN A 63 7.82 -17.02 -4.74
CA GLN A 63 7.44 -15.66 -5.10
C GLN A 63 7.04 -14.85 -3.86
N ALA A 64 6.33 -15.47 -2.93
CA ALA A 64 5.91 -14.83 -1.68
C ALA A 64 7.10 -14.46 -0.80
N TRP A 65 8.07 -15.37 -0.64
CA TRP A 65 9.32 -15.08 0.05
C TRP A 65 10.17 -14.04 -0.69
N GLY A 66 10.20 -14.08 -2.02
CA GLY A 66 10.85 -13.06 -2.83
C GLY A 66 10.23 -11.67 -2.64
N ALA A 67 8.91 -11.59 -2.54
CA ALA A 67 8.20 -10.35 -2.24
C ALA A 67 8.51 -9.82 -0.84
N LEU A 68 8.47 -10.69 0.18
CA LEU A 68 8.85 -10.35 1.55
C LEU A 68 10.28 -9.79 1.61
N ALA A 69 11.24 -10.47 0.97
CA ALA A 69 12.63 -10.02 0.92
C ALA A 69 12.78 -8.68 0.17
N LEU A 70 12.09 -8.51 -0.97
CA LEU A 70 12.12 -7.27 -1.75
C LEU A 70 11.58 -6.09 -0.93
N LEU A 71 10.44 -6.28 -0.27
CA LEU A 71 9.70 -5.26 0.51
C LEU A 71 10.31 -5.00 1.89
N SER A 72 11.29 -5.79 2.31
CA SER A 72 12.08 -5.55 3.53
C SER A 72 13.30 -4.67 3.26
N ASN A 73 13.57 -4.28 2.01
CA ASN A 73 14.68 -3.40 1.68
C ASN A 73 14.38 -1.93 2.00
N GLU A 74 15.43 -1.16 2.24
CA GLU A 74 15.33 0.29 2.35
C GLU A 74 15.13 0.90 0.94
N SER A 75 13.87 1.05 0.54
CA SER A 75 13.52 1.64 -0.76
C SER A 75 12.14 2.29 -0.77
N ALA A 76 11.95 3.14 -1.78
CA ALA A 76 10.62 3.49 -2.26
C ALA A 76 10.22 2.49 -3.35
N TYR A 77 8.94 2.17 -3.40
CA TYR A 77 8.37 1.18 -4.30
C TYR A 77 7.32 1.83 -5.19
N VAL A 78 7.29 1.40 -6.45
CA VAL A 78 6.28 1.80 -7.43
C VAL A 78 5.32 0.65 -7.63
N LEU A 79 4.07 0.85 -7.23
CA LEU A 79 2.96 -0.05 -7.55
C LEU A 79 2.32 0.40 -8.85
N THR A 80 2.21 -0.52 -9.79
CA THR A 80 1.44 -0.34 -11.03
C THR A 80 0.44 -1.48 -11.19
N ASP A 81 -0.74 -1.15 -11.70
CA ASP A 81 -1.78 -2.13 -12.01
C ASP A 81 -2.49 -1.70 -13.30
N SER A 82 -2.44 -2.54 -14.33
CA SER A 82 -3.01 -2.22 -15.64
C SER A 82 -4.54 -2.25 -15.67
N GLU A 83 -5.17 -3.01 -14.77
CA GLU A 83 -6.63 -3.17 -14.72
C GLU A 83 -7.25 -2.17 -13.74
N ARG A 84 -6.51 -1.78 -12.70
CA ARG A 84 -6.94 -0.84 -11.65
C ARG A 84 -5.92 0.29 -11.49
N PRO A 85 -5.76 1.17 -12.51
CA PRO A 85 -4.72 2.21 -12.50
C PRO A 85 -4.81 3.17 -11.30
N GLY A 86 -6.00 3.34 -10.69
CA GLY A 86 -6.19 4.17 -9.49
C GLY A 86 -5.48 3.65 -8.23
N VAL A 87 -5.08 2.37 -8.20
CA VAL A 87 -4.28 1.77 -7.12
C VAL A 87 -2.79 2.12 -7.28
N GLY A 88 -2.37 2.54 -8.48
CA GLY A 88 -0.99 2.92 -8.74
C GLY A 88 -0.51 4.06 -7.84
N MET A 89 0.72 3.91 -7.31
CA MET A 89 1.33 4.86 -6.39
C MET A 89 2.83 4.61 -6.22
N VAL A 90 3.52 5.62 -5.68
CA VAL A 90 4.85 5.48 -5.10
C VAL A 90 4.68 5.43 -3.58
N PHE A 91 5.24 4.43 -2.93
CA PHE A 91 5.07 4.23 -1.48
C PHE A 91 6.35 3.75 -0.81
N VAL A 92 6.39 3.86 0.51
CA VAL A 92 7.37 3.22 1.37
C VAL A 92 6.66 2.26 2.31
N VAL A 93 7.35 1.21 2.73
CA VAL A 93 6.85 0.31 3.78
C VAL A 93 6.94 1.05 5.12
N ASN A 94 5.83 1.06 5.86
CA ASN A 94 5.74 1.71 7.17
C ASN A 94 5.14 0.75 8.19
N GLY A 95 5.98 -0.08 8.78
CA GLY A 95 5.58 -1.11 9.73
C GLY A 95 6.25 -2.44 9.44
N ASN A 96 5.59 -3.54 9.80
CA ASN A 96 6.12 -4.89 9.61
C ASN A 96 5.48 -5.55 8.40
N VAL A 97 6.29 -6.00 7.46
CA VAL A 97 5.81 -6.87 6.37
C VAL A 97 5.58 -8.26 6.93
N GLN A 98 4.42 -8.83 6.68
CA GLN A 98 4.03 -10.14 7.18
C GLN A 98 3.84 -11.10 6.01
N LEU A 99 4.20 -12.37 6.22
CA LEU A 99 3.95 -13.47 5.31
C LEU A 99 3.15 -14.54 6.05
N ALA A 100 2.03 -14.96 5.47
CA ALA A 100 1.21 -16.05 5.97
C ALA A 100 0.86 -17.01 4.83
N LEU A 101 0.70 -18.28 5.14
CA LEU A 101 0.03 -19.23 4.26
C LEU A 101 -1.47 -19.14 4.55
N ASP A 102 -2.31 -19.10 3.53
CA ASP A 102 -3.75 -19.12 3.72
C ASP A 102 -4.17 -20.40 4.45
N ASP A 103 -4.82 -20.25 5.61
CA ASP A 103 -5.13 -21.37 6.50
C ASP A 103 -6.28 -22.25 5.97
N ASP A 104 -7.16 -21.68 5.14
CA ASP A 104 -8.33 -22.38 4.61
C ASP A 104 -7.95 -23.27 3.43
N THR A 105 -7.28 -22.72 2.40
CA THR A 105 -6.92 -23.47 1.20
C THR A 105 -5.52 -24.06 1.26
N ARG A 106 -4.58 -23.40 1.96
CA ARG A 106 -3.13 -23.69 1.93
C ARG A 106 -2.52 -23.73 0.53
N GLU A 107 -3.19 -23.12 -0.44
CA GLU A 107 -2.74 -23.03 -1.83
C GLU A 107 -2.15 -21.67 -2.17
N THR A 108 -2.41 -20.66 -1.34
CA THR A 108 -1.96 -19.29 -1.59
C THR A 108 -1.22 -18.73 -0.38
N TRP A 109 -0.24 -17.89 -0.67
CA TRP A 109 0.53 -17.14 0.30
C TRP A 109 0.08 -15.70 0.29
N THR A 110 -0.09 -15.13 1.46
CA THR A 110 -0.49 -13.75 1.67
C THR A 110 0.67 -12.96 2.23
N VAL A 111 1.03 -11.85 1.57
CA VAL A 111 2.00 -10.87 2.05
C VAL A 111 1.25 -9.59 2.41
N THR A 112 1.22 -9.23 3.69
CA THR A 112 0.60 -7.99 4.18
C THR A 112 1.67 -6.91 4.33
N VAL A 113 1.43 -5.76 3.68
CA VAL A 113 2.39 -4.67 3.58
C VAL A 113 1.74 -3.37 4.06
N PRO A 114 2.06 -2.90 5.27
CA PRO A 114 1.64 -1.57 5.68
C PRO A 114 2.45 -0.52 4.90
N TYR A 115 1.77 0.45 4.31
CA TYR A 115 2.37 1.42 3.41
C TYR A 115 2.05 2.87 3.78
N GLN A 116 2.95 3.75 3.37
CA GLN A 116 2.75 5.19 3.28
C GLN A 116 3.05 5.64 1.84
N GLU A 117 2.04 6.15 1.14
CA GLU A 117 2.22 6.83 -0.14
C GLU A 117 3.11 8.05 0.07
N ILE A 118 3.99 8.31 -0.90
CA ILE A 118 4.86 9.49 -0.92
C ILE A 118 4.71 10.22 -2.25
N ASN A 119 4.85 11.54 -2.20
CA ASN A 119 4.99 12.35 -3.39
C ASN A 119 6.48 12.49 -3.65
N THR A 120 6.99 11.83 -4.68
CA THR A 120 8.33 12.09 -5.23
C THR A 120 8.32 13.32 -6.13
#